data_AF-A0A6M5YIH5-F1
#
_entry.id   AF-A0A6M5YIH5-F1
#
_cell.length_a   1.000
_cell.length_b   1.000
_cell.length_c   1.000
_cell.angle_alpha   90.00
_cell.angle_beta   90.00
_cell.angle_gamma   90.00
#
_symmetry.space_group_name_H-M   'P 1'
#
loop_
_entity.id
_entity.type
_entity.pdbx_description
1 polymer ?
#
loop_
_entity_poly.entity_id
_entity_poly.type
_entity_poly.pdbx_seq_one_letter_code
_entity_poly.pdbx_strand_id
1 'polypeptide(L)'
;MIHKLTIGHFDIEALKAHRVVVLRPIDMTVVSRLVREVGEITESGRLTLGGHAVEVYIGYIVCPWLMPSRNKVAEEFAKRLCQEVGCVMYDDSRRETVTPEQFAEW
;
A
#
# COMPACT_ATOMS: atom_id res chain seq x y z
N MET A 1 -8.20 13.26 -9.43
CA MET A 1 -6.78 12.84 -9.32
C MET A 1 -6.75 11.50 -8.60
N ILE A 2 -5.90 10.57 -9.02
CA ILE A 2 -5.77 9.27 -8.33
C ILE A 2 -4.63 9.42 -7.33
N HIS A 3 -4.93 9.20 -6.05
CA HIS A 3 -3.90 9.00 -5.03
C HIS A 3 -3.37 7.58 -5.14
N LYS A 4 -2.06 7.41 -4.98
CA LYS A 4 -1.41 6.10 -4.95
C LYS A 4 -0.57 5.96 -3.69
N LEU A 5 -0.92 4.98 -2.88
CA LEU A 5 -0.13 4.56 -1.75
C LEU A 5 0.66 3.32 -2.13
N THR A 6 1.98 3.47 -2.23
CA THR A 6 2.91 2.41 -2.63
C THR A 6 3.53 1.80 -1.38
N ILE A 7 3.50 0.47 -1.26
CA ILE A 7 3.89 -0.25 -0.03
C ILE A 7 4.88 -1.35 -0.40
N GLY A 8 6.04 -1.38 0.26
CA GLY A 8 7.14 -2.29 -0.08
C GLY A 8 8.40 -2.09 0.75
N HIS A 9 9.38 -2.97 0.60
CA HIS A 9 10.71 -2.76 1.15
C HIS A 9 11.56 -2.04 0.09
N PHE A 10 11.59 -0.71 0.14
CA PHE A 10 12.26 0.10 -0.88
C PHE A 10 13.58 0.70 -0.40
N ASP A 11 14.45 0.99 -1.37
CA ASP A 11 15.50 1.99 -1.19
C ASP A 11 14.84 3.38 -1.17
N ILE A 12 14.85 4.02 0.00
CA ILE A 12 14.21 5.33 0.22
C ILE A 12 14.87 6.44 -0.59
N GLU A 13 16.19 6.41 -0.77
CA GLU A 13 16.90 7.43 -1.54
C GLU A 13 16.61 7.28 -3.03
N ALA A 14 16.51 6.04 -3.53
CA ALA A 14 16.03 5.79 -4.89
C ALA A 14 14.57 6.25 -5.08
N LEU A 15 13.71 6.01 -4.09
CA LEU A 15 12.29 6.37 -4.13
C LEU A 15 12.08 7.89 -4.15
N LYS A 16 12.85 8.65 -3.35
CA LYS A 16 12.92 10.11 -3.41
C LYS A 16 13.37 10.63 -4.77
N ALA A 17 14.21 9.87 -5.48
CA ALA A 17 14.63 10.14 -6.85
C ALA A 17 13.67 9.55 -7.93
N HIS A 18 12.44 9.20 -7.55
CA HIS A 18 11.40 8.64 -8.44
C HIS A 18 11.76 7.29 -9.07
N ARG A 19 12.57 6.49 -8.39
CA ARG A 19 12.94 5.13 -8.81
C ARG A 19 12.46 4.12 -7.80
N VAL A 20 11.58 3.23 -8.22
CA VAL A 20 11.15 2.09 -7.40
C VAL A 20 12.24 1.03 -7.44
N VAL A 21 12.99 0.91 -6.34
CA VAL A 21 14.00 -0.13 -6.15
C VAL A 21 13.57 -0.98 -4.96
N VAL A 22 13.15 -2.21 -5.25
CA VAL A 22 12.71 -3.19 -4.24
C VAL A 22 13.95 -3.88 -3.67
N LEU A 23 14.17 -3.74 -2.36
CA LEU A 23 15.29 -4.36 -1.64
C LEU A 23 15.02 -5.84 -1.36
N ARG A 24 13.76 -6.17 -1.05
CA ARG A 24 13.27 -7.53 -0.87
C ARG A 24 11.76 -7.57 -1.12
N PRO A 25 11.20 -8.70 -1.57
CA PRO A 25 9.77 -8.80 -1.82
C PRO A 25 8.96 -8.82 -0.51
N ILE A 26 7.77 -8.23 -0.52
CA ILE A 26 6.76 -8.45 0.54
C ILE A 26 6.29 -9.91 0.53
N ASP A 27 6.04 -10.46 1.72
CA ASP A 27 5.38 -11.75 1.88
C ASP A 27 3.91 -11.68 1.42
N MET A 28 3.64 -12.26 0.25
CA MET A 28 2.31 -12.28 -0.34
C MET A 28 1.29 -13.13 0.44
N THR A 29 1.75 -14.01 1.32
CA THR A 29 0.89 -14.77 2.24
C THR A 29 0.26 -13.82 3.25
N VAL A 30 1.06 -12.90 3.82
CA VAL A 30 0.58 -11.86 4.74
C VAL A 30 -0.36 -10.90 4.02
N VAL A 31 0.01 -10.44 2.81
CA VAL A 31 -0.87 -9.58 1.99
C VAL A 31 -2.23 -10.25 1.76
N SER A 32 -2.23 -11.51 1.32
CA SER A 32 -3.47 -12.26 1.03
C SER A 32 -4.31 -12.47 2.29
N ARG A 33 -3.69 -12.71 3.45
CA ARG A 33 -4.38 -12.85 4.73
C ARG A 33 -5.02 -11.53 5.15
N LEU A 34 -4.25 -10.43 5.15
CA LEU A 34 -4.73 -9.12 5.54
C LEU A 34 -5.83 -8.59 4.61
N VAL A 35 -5.74 -8.81 3.29
CA VAL A 35 -6.83 -8.43 2.39
C VAL A 35 -8.12 -9.18 2.73
N ARG A 36 -8.07 -10.45 3.14
CA ARG A 36 -9.29 -11.17 3.58
C ARG A 36 -9.85 -10.66 4.91
N GLU A 37 -9.01 -10.04 5.75
CA GLU A 37 -9.43 -9.50 7.05
C GLU A 37 -10.11 -8.14 6.94
N VAL A 38 -9.64 -7.26 6.03
CA VAL A 38 -10.13 -5.87 5.96
C VAL A 38 -10.64 -5.46 4.58
N GLY A 39 -10.32 -6.20 3.53
CA GLY A 39 -10.73 -5.95 2.15
C GLY A 39 -11.58 -7.08 1.59
N GLU A 40 -11.57 -7.18 0.27
CA GLU A 40 -12.32 -8.19 -0.47
C GLU A 40 -11.46 -8.81 -1.58
N ILE A 41 -11.80 -10.05 -1.93
CA ILE A 41 -11.32 -10.70 -3.15
C ILE A 41 -12.55 -10.92 -4.02
N THR A 42 -12.62 -10.23 -5.14
CA THR A 42 -13.73 -10.37 -6.08
C THR A 42 -13.74 -11.76 -6.72
N GLU A 43 -14.88 -12.17 -7.31
CA GLU A 43 -15.01 -13.43 -8.05
C GLU A 43 -13.97 -13.57 -9.17
N SER A 44 -13.52 -12.45 -9.74
CA SER A 44 -12.46 -12.39 -10.75
C SER A 44 -11.04 -12.61 -10.21
N GLY A 45 -10.88 -12.80 -8.89
CA GLY A 45 -9.60 -12.93 -8.21
C GLY A 45 -8.90 -11.59 -7.93
N ARG A 46 -9.53 -10.44 -8.23
CA ARG A 46 -8.95 -9.12 -7.94
C ARG A 46 -9.09 -8.78 -6.46
N LEU A 47 -8.01 -8.33 -5.86
CA LEU A 47 -7.96 -7.79 -4.50
C LEU A 47 -8.51 -6.36 -4.52
N THR A 48 -9.40 -6.04 -3.60
CA THR A 48 -9.93 -4.69 -3.42
C THR A 48 -9.86 -4.25 -1.96
N LEU A 49 -9.59 -2.97 -1.75
CA LEU A 49 -9.59 -2.32 -0.44
C LEU A 49 -10.54 -1.13 -0.52
N GLY A 50 -11.64 -1.16 0.24
CA GLY A 50 -12.67 -0.11 0.21
C GLY A 50 -13.30 0.08 -1.18
N GLY A 51 -13.47 -1.01 -1.94
CA GLY A 51 -14.01 -0.99 -3.30
C GLY A 51 -13.01 -0.58 -4.40
N HIS A 52 -11.75 -0.27 -4.04
CA HIS A 52 -10.71 0.09 -5.01
C HIS A 52 -9.77 -1.09 -5.26
N ALA A 53 -9.46 -1.37 -6.52
CA ALA A 53 -8.56 -2.45 -6.90
C ALA A 53 -7.12 -2.18 -6.46
N VAL A 54 -6.51 -3.17 -5.80
CA VAL A 54 -5.09 -3.16 -5.44
C VAL A 54 -4.26 -3.63 -6.62
N GLU A 55 -3.21 -2.90 -6.95
CA GLU A 55 -2.23 -3.32 -7.95
C GLU A 55 -1.12 -4.09 -7.26
N VAL A 56 -0.89 -5.33 -7.68
CA VAL A 56 0.16 -6.20 -7.13
C VAL A 56 1.29 -6.30 -8.14
N TYR A 57 2.50 -5.94 -7.71
CA TYR A 57 3.72 -6.02 -8.48
C TYR A 57 4.68 -7.03 -7.86
N ILE A 58 5.75 -7.37 -8.58
CA ILE A 58 6.78 -8.27 -8.05
C ILE A 58 7.49 -7.57 -6.88
N GLY A 59 7.12 -7.99 -5.67
CA GLY A 59 7.74 -7.56 -4.41
C GLY A 59 7.14 -6.32 -3.74
N TYR A 60 6.14 -5.69 -4.33
CA TYR A 60 5.45 -4.54 -3.74
C TYR A 60 4.00 -4.43 -4.21
N ILE A 61 3.22 -3.57 -3.56
CA ILE A 61 1.82 -3.32 -3.89
C ILE A 61 1.54 -1.83 -3.96
N VAL A 62 0.52 -1.46 -4.74
CA VAL A 62 0.00 -0.09 -4.84
C VAL A 62 -1.49 -0.10 -4.56
N CYS A 63 -1.92 0.77 -3.67
CA CYS A 63 -3.32 1.00 -3.32
C CYS A 63 -3.76 2.33 -3.95
N PRO A 64 -4.38 2.33 -5.14
CA PRO A 64 -4.91 3.53 -5.76
C PRO A 64 -6.32 3.86 -5.25
N TRP A 65 -6.65 5.15 -5.11
CA TRP A 65 -8.03 5.61 -4.93
C TRP A 65 -8.26 7.03 -5.46
N LEU A 66 -9.52 7.41 -5.64
CA LEU A 66 -9.88 8.75 -6.14
C LEU A 66 -9.86 9.78 -5.01
N MET A 67 -9.07 10.83 -5.19
CA MET A 67 -9.11 12.04 -4.35
C MET A 67 -10.39 12.84 -4.59
N PRO A 68 -10.91 13.59 -3.59
CA PRO A 68 -10.31 13.84 -2.27
C PRO A 68 -10.69 12.80 -1.19
N SER A 69 -11.45 11.77 -1.55
CA SER A 69 -11.91 10.78 -0.58
C SER A 69 -10.74 9.99 0.01
N ARG A 70 -10.78 9.75 1.32
CA ARG A 70 -9.88 8.81 1.98
C ARG A 70 -10.34 7.37 1.75
N ASN A 71 -9.40 6.44 1.69
CA ASN A 71 -9.69 5.01 1.67
C ASN A 71 -9.22 4.37 2.99
N LYS A 72 -10.03 4.53 4.05
CA LYS A 72 -9.69 4.05 5.41
C LYS A 72 -9.35 2.56 5.45
N VAL A 73 -9.94 1.76 4.57
CA VAL A 73 -9.65 0.32 4.45
C VAL A 73 -8.23 0.10 3.92
N ALA A 74 -7.84 0.83 2.87
CA ALA A 74 -6.48 0.76 2.35
C ALA A 74 -5.43 1.27 3.36
N GLU A 75 -5.76 2.32 4.11
CA GLU A 75 -4.90 2.88 5.15
C GLU A 75 -4.68 1.89 6.31
N GLU A 76 -5.76 1.28 6.81
CA GLU A 76 -5.69 0.27 7.87
C GLU A 76 -4.92 -0.98 7.41
N PHE A 77 -5.19 -1.44 6.18
CA PHE A 77 -4.43 -2.53 5.57
C PHE A 77 -2.92 -2.19 5.50
N ALA A 78 -2.57 -1.00 5.01
CA ALA A 78 -1.18 -0.58 4.87
C ALA A 78 -0.46 -0.51 6.21
N LYS A 79 -1.14 0.03 7.24
CA LYS A 79 -0.64 0.08 8.62
C LYS A 79 -0.36 -1.32 9.17
N ARG A 80 -1.31 -2.25 9.08
CA ARG A 80 -1.12 -3.63 9.56
C ARG A 80 0.02 -4.33 8.83
N LEU A 81 0.07 -4.18 7.51
CA LEU A 81 1.12 -4.78 6.71
C LEU A 81 2.50 -4.26 7.13
N CYS A 82 2.66 -2.93 7.24
CA CYS A 82 3.91 -2.33 7.72
C CYS A 82 4.32 -2.80 9.11
N GLN A 83 3.37 -2.93 10.03
CA GLN A 83 3.64 -3.42 11.39
C GLN A 83 4.10 -4.89 11.41
N GLU A 84 3.56 -5.73 10.53
CA GLU A 84 3.87 -7.17 10.51
C GLU A 84 5.13 -7.53 9.72
N VAL A 85 5.34 -6.90 8.55
CA VAL A 85 6.48 -7.24 7.67
C VAL A 85 7.62 -6.21 7.69
N GLY A 86 7.46 -5.10 8.42
CA GLY A 86 8.46 -4.04 8.50
C GLY A 86 8.77 -3.40 7.15
N CYS A 87 7.75 -3.22 6.30
CA CYS A 87 7.85 -2.48 5.04
C CYS A 87 7.60 -0.98 5.24
N VAL A 88 7.77 -0.19 4.18
CA VAL A 88 7.49 1.25 4.19
C VAL A 88 6.28 1.58 3.33
N MET A 89 5.59 2.66 3.67
CA MET A 89 4.55 3.27 2.84
C MET A 89 5.09 4.54 2.19
N TYR A 90 4.71 4.78 0.95
CA TYR A 90 5.08 5.96 0.19
C TYR A 90 3.84 6.52 -0.52
N ASP A 91 3.52 7.78 -0.25
CA ASP A 91 2.46 8.50 -0.93
C ASP A 91 3.04 9.18 -2.17
N ASP A 92 2.70 8.67 -3.35
CA ASP A 92 3.17 9.22 -4.62
C ASP A 92 2.67 10.66 -4.85
N SER A 93 1.50 11.00 -4.29
CA SER A 93 0.85 12.31 -4.46
C SER A 93 1.59 13.38 -3.69
N ARG A 94 2.04 13.05 -2.47
CA ARG A 94 2.81 13.94 -1.59
C ARG A 94 4.32 13.78 -1.75
N ARG A 95 4.77 12.71 -2.42
CA ARG A 95 6.17 12.34 -2.66
C ARG A 95 6.95 12.11 -1.37
N GLU A 96 6.30 11.51 -0.38
CA GLU A 96 6.88 11.31 0.95
C GLU A 96 6.67 9.88 1.45
N THR A 97 7.61 9.41 2.27
CA THR A 97 7.40 8.20 3.06
C THR A 97 6.47 8.53 4.22
N VAL A 98 5.49 7.67 4.44
CA VAL A 98 4.48 7.87 5.48
C VAL A 98 4.67 6.79 6.55
N THR A 99 4.68 7.19 7.81
CA THR A 99 4.64 6.25 8.92
C THR A 99 3.20 5.87 9.27
N PRO A 100 2.97 4.71 9.91
CA PRO A 100 1.65 4.34 10.41
C PRO A 100 0.98 5.39 11.31
N GLU A 101 1.79 6.17 12.05
CA GLU A 101 1.33 7.24 12.93
C GLU A 101 0.88 8.46 12.13
N GLN A 102 1.62 8.82 11.07
CA GLN A 102 1.29 9.95 10.19
C GLN A 102 -0.04 9.75 9.44
N PHE A 103 -0.46 8.50 9.20
CA PHE A 103 -1.76 8.19 8.59
C PHE A 103 -2.97 8.50 9.48
N ALA A 104 -2.81 8.52 10.81
CA ALA A 104 -3.91 8.78 11.73
C ALA A 104 -4.42 10.24 11.65
N GLU A 105 -3.57 11.15 11.17
CA GLU A 105 -3.82 12.60 11.15
C GLU A 105 -4.26 13.14 9.78
N TRP A 106 -4.39 12.29 8.77
CA TRP A 106 -4.79 12.68 7.40
C TRP A 106 -6.30 12.87 7.21
#